data_AF-A0A2P5NWW4-F1
#
_entry.id   AF-A0A2P5NWW4-F1
#
_cell.length_a   1.000
_cell.length_b   1.000
_cell.length_c   1.000
_cell.angle_alpha   90.00
_cell.angle_beta   90.00
_cell.angle_gamma   90.00
#
_symmetry.space_group_name_H-M   'P 1'
#
loop_
_entity.id
_entity.type
_entity.pdbx_description
1 polymer ?
#
loop_
_entity_poly.entity_id
_entity_poly.type
_entity_poly.pdbx_seq_one_letter_code
_entity_poly.pdbx_strand_id
1 'polypeptide(L)'
;MALIPNPNELVRNQIPFISVIDGDWSMSEAGDEDSDQLFLDNAYDGVLPGSYALIETRDGGTVERLVMPIKAVQIRPRTAYGLSAKTTQLTFNDDWRDPQSNDMELIRRSLVYTQSEPLKLAEQPIEQDIGFQDPDPDSTGKRIELGELYPGLEAGRWMVVSGERNDIPGTSGVIANELVMLSSVEQGFDDTLPGDKTLSTLVFANSLAYAYKRDTVKIYGNVVKATHGETRREVLGSGDGAKALQTFMLKQPPLTYVSAANPAGVDSMLKVYVNDVQWHETDALAGLASTERKFITKTDDDGKDTIIFGNGRDGARLPTGIENIKAEYRNGIGKPGNVKAGQISLLTSRPLGVKEVINPLPANGGADKESRDQARKNAPLAVKALDRLVSVQDYEDFARTFAGIGKARAAELSDGRRQLVHVTIAGADDIPIDKNADLYRNLRQALLDFGDPLQIIRLEVRELMLIVLEARIRILPDYLWEPVVTQVRAALLDAFNFERRELGQDVLLSEVLSIMQAVRGVAYVDVDVLRGIPEKIVDAVHAGERRLLTPGEIADLIGQPLRDKNGNKIKEPVARIPVNVADTEEGVIRPAQLAHLTPDVPSTLILNQIT
;
A
#
# COMPACT_ATOMS: atom_id res chain seq x y z
N MET A 1 91.36 -2.39 18.17
CA MET A 1 92.73 -2.77 18.58
C MET A 1 92.85 -4.26 18.31
N ALA A 2 93.60 -4.62 17.27
CA ALA A 2 93.80 -6.00 16.85
C ALA A 2 94.73 -6.74 17.83
N LEU A 3 94.57 -8.06 17.94
CA LEU A 3 95.65 -8.93 18.38
C LEU A 3 95.91 -9.99 17.31
N ILE A 4 97.11 -9.89 16.74
CA ILE A 4 97.68 -10.82 15.76
C ILE A 4 98.27 -12.00 16.54
N PRO A 5 98.07 -13.26 16.12
CA PRO A 5 98.68 -14.41 16.78
C PRO A 5 100.19 -14.46 16.60
N ASN A 6 100.88 -14.88 17.66
CA ASN A 6 102.33 -15.04 17.78
C ASN A 6 102.89 -16.05 16.72
N PRO A 7 103.92 -15.69 15.92
CA PRO A 7 104.39 -16.53 14.81
C PRO A 7 105.35 -17.66 15.22
N ASN A 8 105.49 -17.97 16.51
CA ASN A 8 106.48 -18.94 16.99
C ASN A 8 105.91 -20.37 17.07
N GLU A 9 106.29 -21.24 16.13
CA GLU A 9 105.77 -22.62 16.00
C GLU A 9 106.14 -23.56 17.18
N LEU A 10 107.13 -23.19 18.02
CA LEU A 10 107.63 -24.07 19.08
C LEU A 10 106.80 -24.06 20.39
N VAL A 11 105.76 -23.25 20.48
CA VAL A 11 104.87 -23.18 21.69
C VAL A 11 103.47 -23.77 21.42
N ARG A 12 103.17 -24.16 20.18
CA ARG A 12 101.82 -24.60 19.78
C ARG A 12 101.40 -25.98 20.32
N ASN A 13 102.35 -26.80 20.77
CA ASN A 13 102.11 -28.20 21.13
C ASN A 13 101.97 -28.49 22.64
N GLN A 14 101.68 -27.48 23.48
CA GLN A 14 101.55 -27.68 24.94
C GLN A 14 100.28 -27.08 25.58
N ILE A 15 99.17 -26.95 24.85
CA ILE A 15 97.88 -26.54 25.44
C ILE A 15 96.87 -27.71 25.32
N PRO A 16 96.22 -28.14 26.42
CA PRO A 16 95.21 -29.19 26.39
C PRO A 16 93.97 -28.78 25.59
N PHE A 17 93.39 -29.78 24.93
CA PHE A 17 92.22 -29.75 24.06
C PHE A 17 91.06 -28.90 24.62
N ILE A 18 90.72 -27.82 23.91
CA ILE A 18 89.44 -27.11 24.06
C ILE A 18 88.46 -27.78 23.09
N SER A 19 87.33 -28.29 23.60
CA SER A 19 86.27 -28.80 22.76
C SER A 19 85.76 -27.69 21.84
N VAL A 20 85.89 -27.91 20.55
CA VAL A 20 85.33 -27.08 19.49
C VAL A 20 83.81 -26.99 19.69
N ILE A 21 83.27 -25.77 19.66
CA ILE A 21 81.85 -25.51 19.41
C ILE A 21 81.65 -25.75 17.92
N ASP A 22 81.04 -26.87 17.53
CA ASP A 22 80.58 -27.12 16.17
C ASP A 22 79.33 -28.00 16.20
N GLY A 23 78.21 -27.46 15.69
CA GLY A 23 76.91 -28.12 15.56
C GLY A 23 75.78 -27.27 16.13
N ASP A 24 74.91 -26.76 15.26
CA ASP A 24 73.59 -26.27 15.67
C ASP A 24 72.79 -27.44 16.27
N TRP A 25 71.93 -27.19 17.26
CA TRP A 25 71.14 -28.25 17.90
C TRP A 25 70.31 -28.97 16.84
N SER A 26 70.21 -30.29 16.96
CA SER A 26 69.25 -31.08 16.17
C SER A 26 67.95 -31.27 16.95
N MET A 27 66.78 -31.22 16.30
CA MET A 27 65.51 -31.55 16.98
C MET A 27 65.57 -32.92 17.67
N SER A 28 66.26 -33.88 17.05
CA SER A 28 66.49 -35.23 17.59
C SER A 28 67.26 -35.31 18.92
N GLU A 29 67.88 -34.21 19.37
CA GLU A 29 68.49 -34.12 20.71
C GLU A 29 67.46 -34.09 21.85
N ALA A 30 66.22 -33.68 21.54
CA ALA A 30 65.10 -33.74 22.45
C ALA A 30 64.22 -34.95 22.06
N GLY A 31 64.11 -35.94 22.95
CA GLY A 31 63.31 -37.15 22.71
C GLY A 31 61.79 -36.95 22.74
N ASP A 32 61.33 -35.70 22.77
CA ASP A 32 59.91 -35.32 22.86
C ASP A 32 59.46 -34.31 21.78
N GLU A 33 60.28 -34.03 20.76
CA GLU A 33 59.86 -33.24 19.58
C GLU A 33 59.11 -34.11 18.58
N ASP A 34 57.86 -34.46 18.89
CA ASP A 34 56.95 -35.12 17.94
C ASP A 34 56.32 -34.09 16.97
N SER A 35 55.96 -34.51 15.77
CA SER A 35 55.40 -33.63 14.72
C SER A 35 53.97 -33.15 15.01
N ASP A 36 53.25 -33.82 15.91
CA ASP A 36 51.92 -33.46 16.40
C ASP A 36 51.96 -32.63 17.71
N GLN A 37 53.16 -32.33 18.20
CA GLN A 37 53.37 -31.61 19.47
C GLN A 37 54.19 -30.35 19.26
N LEU A 38 53.78 -29.27 19.94
CA LEU A 38 54.48 -28.00 19.91
C LEU A 38 54.67 -27.47 21.33
N PHE A 39 55.88 -27.07 21.66
CA PHE A 39 56.19 -26.45 22.96
C PHE A 39 56.30 -24.93 22.80
N LEU A 40 55.52 -24.20 23.61
CA LEU A 40 55.63 -22.75 23.71
C LEU A 40 56.83 -22.34 24.58
N ASP A 41 57.30 -21.11 24.43
CA ASP A 41 58.44 -20.55 25.18
C ASP A 41 58.17 -20.39 26.69
N ASN A 42 56.91 -20.35 27.12
CA ASN A 42 56.52 -20.17 28.51
C ASN A 42 55.26 -20.97 28.91
N ALA A 43 54.91 -20.91 30.20
CA ALA A 43 53.64 -21.40 30.73
C ALA A 43 52.51 -20.39 30.47
N TYR A 44 51.51 -20.80 29.70
CA TYR A 44 50.34 -20.01 29.34
C TYR A 44 49.08 -20.70 29.86
N ASP A 45 48.64 -20.33 31.07
CA ASP A 45 47.48 -20.93 31.74
C ASP A 45 46.15 -20.66 31.00
N GLY A 46 46.12 -19.66 30.10
CA GLY A 46 44.93 -19.30 29.31
C GLY A 46 44.69 -20.17 28.07
N VAL A 47 45.63 -21.05 27.70
CA VAL A 47 45.47 -21.94 26.53
C VAL A 47 44.72 -23.20 26.96
N LEU A 48 43.57 -23.45 26.34
CA LEU A 48 42.66 -24.53 26.73
C LEU A 48 42.55 -25.62 25.64
N PRO A 49 42.38 -26.90 26.01
CA PRO A 49 41.97 -27.94 25.05
C PRO A 49 40.68 -27.56 24.32
N GLY A 50 40.59 -27.87 23.03
CA GLY A 50 39.46 -27.50 22.15
C GLY A 50 39.51 -26.08 21.60
N SER A 51 40.45 -25.24 22.04
CA SER A 51 40.74 -23.94 21.39
C SER A 51 41.64 -24.12 20.15
N TYR A 52 41.88 -23.05 19.41
CA TYR A 52 42.71 -23.08 18.19
C TYR A 52 44.08 -22.43 18.44
N ALA A 53 45.12 -22.98 17.78
CA ALA A 53 46.41 -22.34 17.60
C ALA A 53 46.58 -21.94 16.13
N LEU A 54 47.01 -20.71 15.86
CA LEU A 54 47.50 -20.30 14.55
C LEU A 54 49.02 -20.33 14.60
N ILE A 55 49.63 -21.23 13.83
CA ILE A 55 51.08 -21.39 13.71
C ILE A 55 51.50 -20.69 12.41
N GLU A 56 52.34 -19.68 12.53
CA GLU A 56 52.95 -18.98 11.41
C GLU A 56 54.41 -19.43 11.29
N THR A 57 54.77 -20.13 10.21
CA THR A 57 56.15 -20.55 9.92
C THR A 57 56.71 -19.72 8.76
N ARG A 58 58.05 -19.61 8.69
CA ARG A 58 58.75 -18.89 7.63
C ARG A 58 59.82 -19.74 6.98
N ASP A 59 59.55 -20.19 5.76
CA ASP A 59 60.51 -20.91 4.93
C ASP A 59 60.84 -20.10 3.66
N GLY A 60 62.12 -19.87 3.39
CA GLY A 60 62.59 -19.18 2.17
C GLY A 60 62.05 -17.76 1.92
N GLY A 61 61.41 -17.12 2.90
CA GLY A 61 60.73 -15.81 2.75
C GLY A 61 59.22 -15.88 2.52
N THR A 62 58.64 -17.08 2.42
CA THR A 62 57.19 -17.30 2.37
C THR A 62 56.67 -17.52 3.78
N VAL A 63 55.53 -16.90 4.10
CA VAL A 63 54.84 -17.06 5.38
C VAL A 63 53.73 -18.08 5.21
N GLU A 64 53.84 -19.22 5.89
CA GLU A 64 52.79 -20.24 5.92
C GLU A 64 52.02 -20.13 7.23
N ARG A 65 50.69 -20.31 7.17
CA ARG A 65 49.77 -20.15 8.31
C ARG A 65 48.88 -21.37 8.44
N LEU A 66 48.99 -22.05 9.57
CA LEU A 66 48.22 -23.25 9.90
C LEU A 66 47.32 -22.96 11.10
N VAL A 67 46.01 -23.12 10.93
CA VAL A 67 45.03 -23.03 12.02
C VAL A 67 44.72 -24.44 12.48
N MET A 68 45.07 -24.78 13.72
CA MET A 68 44.99 -26.13 14.23
C MET A 68 44.17 -26.21 15.53
N PRO A 69 43.19 -27.14 15.62
CA PRO A 69 42.49 -27.39 16.88
C PRO A 69 43.42 -28.09 17.87
N ILE A 70 43.52 -27.53 19.08
CA ILE A 70 44.36 -28.07 20.15
C ILE A 70 43.62 -29.22 20.83
N LYS A 71 44.15 -30.43 20.69
CA LYS A 71 43.58 -31.64 21.29
C LYS A 71 43.83 -31.70 22.80
N ALA A 72 45.04 -31.37 23.23
CA ALA A 72 45.44 -31.38 24.62
C ALA A 72 46.44 -30.26 24.91
N VAL A 73 46.41 -29.77 26.15
CA VAL A 73 47.35 -28.77 26.67
C VAL A 73 47.94 -29.31 27.96
N GLN A 74 49.26 -29.32 28.08
CA GLN A 74 49.95 -29.68 29.31
C GLN A 74 51.00 -28.63 29.66
N ILE A 75 50.92 -28.08 30.87
CA ILE A 75 51.96 -27.18 31.38
C ILE A 75 52.93 -28.01 32.22
N ARG A 76 54.17 -28.15 31.76
CA ARG A 76 55.18 -29.01 32.39
C ARG A 76 56.58 -28.38 32.35
N PRO A 77 57.46 -28.66 33.32
CA PRO A 77 58.88 -28.36 33.16
C PRO A 77 59.46 -29.17 32.00
N ARG A 78 60.24 -28.53 31.14
CA ARG A 78 60.95 -29.16 30.02
C ARG A 78 62.43 -28.81 30.09
N THR A 79 63.27 -29.83 29.94
CA THR A 79 64.73 -29.70 29.85
C THR A 79 65.19 -30.25 28.51
N ALA A 80 65.51 -29.36 27.58
CA ALA A 80 65.96 -29.67 26.23
C ALA A 80 66.91 -28.57 25.74
N TYR A 81 67.84 -28.89 24.82
CA TYR A 81 68.77 -27.92 24.23
C TYR A 81 69.59 -27.11 25.26
N GLY A 82 69.95 -27.74 26.38
CA GLY A 82 70.68 -27.07 27.47
C GLY A 82 69.86 -26.01 28.24
N LEU A 83 68.56 -25.89 27.99
CA LEU A 83 67.64 -24.98 28.68
C LEU A 83 66.68 -25.77 29.56
N SER A 84 66.27 -25.18 30.69
CA SER A 84 65.25 -25.74 31.58
C SER A 84 64.27 -24.66 31.99
N ALA A 85 63.01 -24.81 31.57
CA ALA A 85 61.94 -23.86 31.86
C ALA A 85 60.58 -24.56 31.97
N LYS A 86 59.57 -23.87 32.51
CA LYS A 86 58.18 -24.32 32.48
C LYS A 86 57.57 -23.90 31.15
N THR A 87 57.04 -24.85 30.39
CA THR A 87 56.50 -24.64 29.03
C THR A 87 55.06 -25.14 28.94
N THR A 88 54.35 -24.65 27.92
CA THR A 88 53.03 -25.16 27.51
C THR A 88 53.22 -26.07 26.31
N GLN A 89 52.92 -27.35 26.48
CA GLN A 89 52.87 -28.33 25.40
C GLN A 89 51.47 -28.35 24.80
N LEU A 90 51.38 -28.11 23.50
CA LEU A 90 50.19 -28.26 22.68
C LEU A 90 50.28 -29.59 21.95
N THR A 91 49.21 -30.37 21.95
CA THR A 91 49.06 -31.58 21.12
C THR A 91 47.95 -31.33 20.12
N PHE A 92 48.20 -31.66 18.86
CA PHE A 92 47.24 -31.52 17.76
C PHE A 92 46.71 -32.91 17.33
N ASN A 93 45.71 -32.92 16.43
CA ASN A 93 45.24 -34.17 15.81
C ASN A 93 46.04 -34.55 14.56
N ASP A 94 46.64 -33.55 13.93
CA ASP A 94 47.44 -33.66 12.70
C ASP A 94 48.84 -33.11 12.97
N ASP A 95 49.80 -33.47 12.12
CA ASP A 95 51.16 -32.95 12.20
C ASP A 95 51.20 -31.47 11.83
N TRP A 96 51.79 -30.63 12.68
CA TRP A 96 51.95 -29.19 12.41
C TRP A 96 53.21 -28.88 11.58
N ARG A 97 54.08 -29.88 11.41
CA ARG A 97 55.31 -29.84 10.65
C ARG A 97 55.58 -31.21 10.00
N ASP A 98 56.44 -31.25 8.99
CA ASP A 98 56.89 -32.52 8.40
C ASP A 98 57.58 -33.41 9.47
N PRO A 99 57.10 -34.66 9.71
CA PRO A 99 57.73 -35.59 10.65
C PRO A 99 59.16 -35.96 10.30
N GLN A 100 59.57 -35.84 9.04
CA GLN A 100 60.92 -36.14 8.56
C GLN A 100 61.86 -34.93 8.67
N SER A 101 61.33 -33.73 8.93
CA SER A 101 62.15 -32.52 9.09
C SER A 101 62.81 -32.50 10.47
N ASN A 102 64.10 -32.14 10.48
CA ASN A 102 64.93 -32.01 11.67
C ASN A 102 65.55 -30.60 11.77
N ASP A 103 64.97 -29.64 11.05
CA ASP A 103 65.50 -28.27 10.92
C ASP A 103 65.04 -27.36 12.06
N MET A 104 65.94 -27.06 13.00
CA MET A 104 65.66 -26.18 14.14
C MET A 104 65.28 -24.76 13.74
N GLU A 105 65.61 -24.28 12.54
CA GLU A 105 65.18 -22.96 12.09
C GLU A 105 63.65 -22.86 11.96
N LEU A 106 62.97 -23.98 11.66
CA LEU A 106 61.52 -24.04 11.59
C LEU A 106 60.88 -23.69 12.94
N ILE A 107 61.33 -24.33 14.03
CA ILE A 107 60.82 -24.06 15.39
C ILE A 107 61.15 -22.64 15.81
N ARG A 108 62.40 -22.19 15.60
CA ARG A 108 62.87 -20.84 16.01
C ARG A 108 62.11 -19.71 15.33
N ARG A 109 61.64 -19.92 14.09
CA ARG A 109 60.93 -18.92 13.30
C ARG A 109 59.42 -19.06 13.35
N SER A 110 58.91 -20.05 14.10
CA SER A 110 57.47 -20.26 14.26
C SER A 110 56.90 -19.25 15.27
N LEU A 111 55.84 -18.55 14.88
CA LEU A 111 55.03 -17.74 15.78
C LEU A 111 53.71 -18.46 16.03
N VAL A 112 53.32 -18.60 17.30
CA VAL A 112 52.09 -19.30 17.67
C VAL A 112 51.14 -18.33 18.35
N TYR A 113 49.99 -18.10 17.73
CA TYR A 113 48.89 -17.32 18.29
C TYR A 113 47.87 -18.28 18.90
N THR A 114 47.54 -18.08 20.18
CA THR A 114 46.57 -18.91 20.93
C THR A 114 45.57 -18.01 21.66
N GLN A 115 44.67 -18.59 22.46
CA GLN A 115 43.62 -17.88 23.21
C GLN A 115 42.65 -17.13 22.28
N SER A 116 42.16 -17.84 21.26
CA SER A 116 41.17 -17.31 20.30
C SER A 116 39.91 -16.82 21.01
N GLU A 117 39.47 -15.60 20.71
CA GLU A 117 38.18 -15.05 21.15
C GLU A 117 37.10 -15.32 20.08
N PRO A 118 35.95 -15.91 20.45
CA PRO A 118 34.84 -16.10 19.52
C PRO A 118 34.22 -14.74 19.17
N LEU A 119 34.34 -14.33 17.92
CA LEU A 119 33.68 -13.12 17.42
C LEU A 119 32.25 -13.46 16.96
N LYS A 120 31.29 -12.62 17.34
CA LYS A 120 29.96 -12.65 16.72
C LYS A 120 30.10 -12.10 15.31
N LEU A 121 29.65 -12.89 14.33
CA LEU A 121 29.53 -12.41 12.96
C LEU A 121 28.55 -11.23 12.92
N ALA A 122 28.89 -10.21 12.16
CA ALA A 122 27.97 -9.10 11.90
C ALA A 122 26.90 -9.57 10.91
N GLU A 123 25.66 -9.14 11.12
CA GLU A 123 24.58 -9.36 10.17
C GLU A 123 24.82 -8.49 8.94
N GLN A 124 24.67 -9.06 7.75
CA GLN A 124 24.73 -8.31 6.49
C GLN A 124 23.35 -7.66 6.25
N PRO A 125 23.27 -6.33 6.12
CA PRO A 125 22.01 -5.68 5.83
C PRO A 125 21.54 -6.03 4.42
N ILE A 126 20.23 -6.30 4.29
CA ILE A 126 19.55 -6.41 3.01
C ILE A 126 19.13 -4.97 2.64
N GLU A 127 19.76 -4.40 1.61
CA GLU A 127 19.51 -3.01 1.17
C GLU A 127 18.45 -2.93 0.06
N GLN A 128 18.05 -4.07 -0.50
CA GLN A 128 17.10 -4.15 -1.60
C GLN A 128 15.70 -3.67 -1.17
N ASP A 129 15.09 -2.88 -2.03
CA ASP A 129 13.69 -2.49 -1.90
C ASP A 129 12.76 -3.70 -1.98
N ILE A 130 11.57 -3.56 -1.40
CA ILE A 130 10.53 -4.60 -1.42
C ILE A 130 9.49 -4.25 -2.49
N GLY A 131 9.20 -5.12 -3.46
CA GLY A 131 8.03 -4.97 -4.33
C GLY A 131 8.21 -5.33 -5.82
N PHE A 132 7.43 -4.68 -6.69
CA PHE A 132 7.22 -5.01 -8.13
C PHE A 132 8.50 -5.04 -9.00
N GLN A 133 9.63 -4.54 -8.52
CA GLN A 133 10.92 -4.54 -9.23
C GLN A 133 12.06 -5.10 -8.37
N ASP A 134 11.74 -5.99 -7.44
CA ASP A 134 12.76 -6.68 -6.66
C ASP A 134 13.62 -7.55 -7.62
N PRO A 135 14.94 -7.31 -7.70
CA PRO A 135 15.85 -8.05 -8.59
C PRO A 135 16.11 -9.48 -8.11
N ASP A 136 15.64 -9.85 -6.91
CA ASP A 136 15.63 -11.24 -6.47
C ASP A 136 14.60 -12.04 -7.29
N PRO A 137 15.05 -13.02 -8.11
CA PRO A 137 14.16 -13.82 -8.93
C PRO A 137 13.12 -14.62 -8.13
N ASP A 138 13.35 -14.86 -6.83
CA ASP A 138 12.38 -15.51 -5.97
C ASP A 138 11.35 -14.52 -5.42
N SER A 139 11.71 -13.25 -5.21
CA SER A 139 10.83 -12.20 -4.70
C SER A 139 10.18 -11.39 -5.83
N THR A 140 9.17 -11.96 -6.50
CA THR A 140 8.39 -11.26 -7.56
C THR A 140 7.45 -10.15 -7.03
N GLY A 141 7.83 -9.44 -5.98
CA GLY A 141 6.96 -8.57 -5.18
C GLY A 141 5.87 -9.33 -4.43
N LYS A 142 5.95 -10.66 -4.37
CA LYS A 142 5.00 -11.55 -3.69
C LYS A 142 5.52 -12.10 -2.37
N ARG A 143 6.83 -12.06 -2.16
CA ARG A 143 7.47 -12.66 -0.99
C ARG A 143 8.08 -11.57 -0.14
N ILE A 144 7.90 -11.66 1.17
CA ILE A 144 8.63 -10.84 2.13
C ILE A 144 9.12 -11.74 3.24
N GLU A 145 10.43 -11.89 3.37
CA GLU A 145 11.05 -12.52 4.53
C GLU A 145 11.05 -11.58 5.73
N LEU A 146 10.67 -12.12 6.89
CA LEU A 146 10.64 -11.42 8.17
C LEU A 146 11.90 -11.75 8.96
N GLY A 147 12.35 -10.80 9.79
CA GLY A 147 13.58 -10.98 10.59
C GLY A 147 13.49 -12.02 11.72
N GLU A 148 12.33 -12.65 11.94
CA GLU A 148 12.14 -13.70 12.95
C GLU A 148 11.11 -14.75 12.50
N LEU A 149 10.99 -15.82 13.28
CA LEU A 149 9.92 -16.82 13.16
C LEU A 149 8.62 -16.30 13.80
N TYR A 150 7.57 -16.11 12.99
CA TYR A 150 6.26 -15.65 13.45
C TYR A 150 5.21 -16.76 13.40
N PRO A 151 4.88 -17.41 14.54
CA PRO A 151 3.84 -18.43 14.58
C PRO A 151 2.43 -17.81 14.48
N GLY A 152 1.49 -18.58 13.92
CA GLY A 152 0.07 -18.22 13.93
C GLY A 152 -0.38 -17.26 12.83
N LEU A 153 0.47 -17.00 11.83
CA LEU A 153 0.06 -16.41 10.55
C LEU A 153 -0.52 -17.52 9.65
N GLU A 154 -1.75 -17.34 9.19
CA GLU A 154 -2.47 -18.34 8.41
C GLU A 154 -2.85 -17.81 7.03
N ALA A 155 -2.86 -18.69 6.04
CA ALA A 155 -3.36 -18.40 4.70
C ALA A 155 -4.81 -17.87 4.74
N GLY A 156 -5.14 -16.99 3.80
CA GLY A 156 -6.47 -16.36 3.68
C GLY A 156 -6.68 -15.15 4.58
N ARG A 157 -5.65 -14.70 5.32
CA ARG A 157 -5.73 -13.47 6.12
C ARG A 157 -5.41 -12.23 5.30
N TRP A 158 -6.19 -11.17 5.54
CA TRP A 158 -5.89 -9.84 5.05
C TRP A 158 -4.79 -9.19 5.88
N MET A 159 -3.86 -8.54 5.21
CA MET A 159 -2.77 -7.77 5.78
C MET A 159 -2.67 -6.41 5.08
N VAL A 160 -2.03 -5.44 5.70
CA VAL A 160 -1.66 -4.18 5.03
C VAL A 160 -0.16 -4.00 5.05
N VAL A 161 0.42 -3.80 3.86
CA VAL A 161 1.83 -3.40 3.70
C VAL A 161 1.87 -1.88 3.54
N SER A 162 2.71 -1.21 4.33
CA SER A 162 2.81 0.24 4.39
C SER A 162 4.27 0.65 4.35
N GLY A 163 4.64 1.64 3.53
CA GLY A 163 6.02 2.10 3.43
C GLY A 163 6.16 3.31 2.52
N GLU A 164 7.38 3.87 2.49
CA GLU A 164 7.75 4.91 1.54
C GLU A 164 8.04 4.28 0.17
N ARG A 165 7.41 4.83 -0.86
CA ARG A 165 7.61 4.42 -2.26
C ARG A 165 8.96 4.86 -2.78
N ASN A 166 9.63 3.99 -3.54
CA ASN A 166 10.88 4.28 -4.26
C ASN A 166 10.73 4.17 -5.80
N ASP A 167 9.54 3.82 -6.28
CA ASP A 167 9.21 3.65 -7.71
C ASP A 167 8.84 4.96 -8.42
N ILE A 168 8.81 6.09 -7.72
CA ILE A 168 8.51 7.41 -8.29
C ILE A 168 9.80 8.24 -8.40
N PRO A 169 10.33 8.47 -9.62
CA PRO A 169 11.54 9.27 -9.79
C PRO A 169 11.41 10.69 -9.24
N GLY A 170 12.45 11.17 -8.55
CA GLY A 170 12.55 12.57 -8.10
C GLY A 170 11.64 12.95 -6.93
N THR A 171 10.97 11.99 -6.27
CA THR A 171 10.11 12.25 -5.11
C THR A 171 10.56 11.42 -3.91
N SER A 172 10.52 11.99 -2.71
CA SER A 172 10.73 11.29 -1.43
C SER A 172 9.59 11.57 -0.45
N GLY A 173 9.42 10.69 0.54
CA GLY A 173 8.40 10.81 1.58
C GLY A 173 6.98 10.43 1.14
N VAL A 174 6.80 9.80 -0.02
CA VAL A 174 5.48 9.33 -0.48
C VAL A 174 5.15 8.01 0.20
N ILE A 175 4.35 8.05 1.27
CA ILE A 175 3.86 6.84 1.94
C ILE A 175 2.67 6.26 1.16
N ALA A 176 2.73 4.95 0.88
CA ALA A 176 1.63 4.19 0.32
C ALA A 176 1.28 2.98 1.19
N ASN A 177 0.03 2.53 1.07
CA ASN A 177 -0.51 1.42 1.84
C ASN A 177 -1.27 0.49 0.89
N GLU A 178 -0.98 -0.81 0.96
CA GLU A 178 -1.59 -1.83 0.11
C GLU A 178 -2.29 -2.90 0.95
N LEU A 179 -3.57 -3.14 0.65
CA LEU A 179 -4.31 -4.28 1.20
C LEU A 179 -3.92 -5.54 0.43
N VAL A 180 -3.30 -6.50 1.11
CA VAL A 180 -2.86 -7.76 0.51
C VAL A 180 -3.47 -8.96 1.22
N MET A 181 -3.61 -10.06 0.47
CA MET A 181 -4.06 -11.34 1.01
C MET A 181 -2.85 -12.27 1.16
N LEU A 182 -2.67 -12.83 2.36
CA LEU A 182 -1.66 -13.84 2.63
C LEU A 182 -2.09 -15.17 1.99
N SER A 183 -1.33 -15.66 1.01
CA SER A 183 -1.57 -16.93 0.33
C SER A 183 -0.98 -18.10 1.13
N SER A 184 0.23 -17.93 1.65
CA SER A 184 0.91 -18.91 2.49
C SER A 184 1.98 -18.24 3.34
N VAL A 185 2.46 -18.99 4.34
CA VAL A 185 3.64 -18.64 5.13
C VAL A 185 4.60 -19.80 4.97
N GLU A 186 5.79 -19.50 4.48
CA GLU A 186 6.88 -20.46 4.40
C GLU A 186 7.80 -20.25 5.61
N GLN A 187 8.38 -21.32 6.12
CA GLN A 187 9.34 -21.28 7.21
C GLN A 187 10.56 -22.07 6.78
N GLY A 188 11.72 -21.41 6.78
CA GLY A 188 12.94 -21.96 6.24
C GLY A 188 14.16 -21.20 6.73
N PHE A 189 15.33 -21.74 6.42
CA PHE A 189 16.63 -21.10 6.60
C PHE A 189 17.48 -21.48 5.38
N ASP A 190 18.48 -20.67 5.07
CA ASP A 190 19.46 -20.91 4.03
C ASP A 190 20.66 -21.66 4.63
N ASP A 191 20.85 -22.91 4.21
CA ASP A 191 21.95 -23.75 4.68
C ASP A 191 23.32 -23.35 4.13
N THR A 192 23.35 -22.45 3.13
CA THR A 192 24.57 -21.87 2.58
C THR A 192 25.09 -20.67 3.39
N LEU A 193 24.24 -20.05 4.22
CA LEU A 193 24.58 -18.89 5.04
C LEU A 193 25.03 -19.33 6.45
N PRO A 194 26.28 -19.05 6.86
CA PRO A 194 26.79 -19.44 8.18
C PRO A 194 26.01 -18.80 9.32
N GLY A 195 25.32 -19.63 10.12
CA GLY A 195 24.60 -19.19 11.31
C GLY A 195 23.19 -18.65 11.04
N ASP A 196 22.64 -18.93 9.84
CA ASP A 196 21.26 -18.57 9.53
C ASP A 196 20.25 -19.30 10.42
N LYS A 197 19.08 -18.70 10.60
CA LYS A 197 18.03 -19.16 11.51
C LYS A 197 16.76 -19.41 10.72
N THR A 198 15.85 -20.19 11.29
CA THR A 198 14.53 -20.36 10.69
C THR A 198 13.75 -19.05 10.76
N LEU A 199 13.45 -18.47 9.60
CA LEU A 199 12.68 -17.24 9.41
C LEU A 199 11.30 -17.55 8.83
N SER A 200 10.40 -16.57 8.88
CA SER A 200 9.10 -16.65 8.21
C SER A 200 9.09 -15.82 6.94
N THR A 201 8.68 -16.43 5.83
CA THR A 201 8.48 -15.74 4.55
C THR A 201 6.98 -15.65 4.27
N LEU A 202 6.48 -14.42 4.19
CA LEU A 202 5.10 -14.15 3.77
C LEU A 202 5.00 -14.31 2.26
N VAL A 203 3.99 -15.04 1.79
CA VAL A 203 3.69 -15.17 0.36
C VAL A 203 2.31 -14.59 0.10
N PHE A 204 2.22 -13.53 -0.71
CA PHE A 204 0.98 -12.87 -1.05
C PHE A 204 0.32 -13.46 -2.30
N ALA A 205 -1.01 -13.40 -2.35
CA ALA A 205 -1.78 -13.90 -3.49
C ALA A 205 -1.50 -13.11 -4.78
N ASN A 206 -1.28 -11.81 -4.66
CA ASN A 206 -0.91 -10.90 -5.75
C ASN A 206 0.43 -10.23 -5.42
N SER A 207 1.17 -9.84 -6.46
CA SER A 207 2.36 -8.99 -6.28
C SER A 207 1.95 -7.63 -5.73
N LEU A 208 2.81 -7.04 -4.90
CA LEU A 208 2.72 -5.64 -4.53
C LEU A 208 2.73 -4.77 -5.79
N ALA A 209 1.90 -3.74 -5.79
CA ALA A 209 1.79 -2.79 -6.88
C ALA A 209 2.91 -1.74 -6.88
N TYR A 210 3.56 -1.52 -5.73
CA TYR A 210 4.63 -0.53 -5.57
C TYR A 210 5.97 -1.17 -5.18
N ALA A 211 7.05 -0.39 -5.30
CA ALA A 211 8.34 -0.71 -4.69
C ALA A 211 8.57 0.20 -3.49
N TYR A 212 8.96 -0.40 -2.36
CA TYR A 212 9.09 0.26 -1.07
C TYR A 212 10.52 0.26 -0.56
N LYS A 213 10.93 1.37 0.06
CA LYS A 213 12.18 1.43 0.83
C LYS A 213 12.09 0.51 2.03
N ARG A 214 12.95 -0.52 2.06
CA ARG A 214 12.85 -1.64 3.03
C ARG A 214 12.80 -1.19 4.49
N ASP A 215 13.62 -0.23 4.86
CA ASP A 215 13.73 0.31 6.23
C ASP A 215 12.48 1.07 6.70
N THR A 216 11.59 1.46 5.77
CA THR A 216 10.33 2.14 6.08
C THR A 216 9.13 1.20 6.16
N VAL A 217 9.28 -0.07 5.73
CA VAL A 217 8.16 -1.00 5.58
C VAL A 217 7.62 -1.45 6.94
N LYS A 218 6.29 -1.38 7.07
CA LYS A 218 5.50 -1.91 8.18
C LYS A 218 4.42 -2.84 7.63
N ILE A 219 4.28 -4.00 8.28
CA ILE A 219 3.26 -4.99 7.93
C ILE A 219 2.25 -5.10 9.07
N TYR A 220 1.00 -4.76 8.78
CA TYR A 220 -0.11 -4.90 9.72
C TYR A 220 -0.79 -6.26 9.49
N GLY A 221 -0.62 -7.20 10.42
CA GLY A 221 -1.24 -8.54 10.34
C GLY A 221 -2.63 -8.65 10.98
N ASN A 222 -2.99 -7.72 11.88
CA ASN A 222 -4.30 -7.69 12.56
C ASN A 222 -5.21 -6.67 11.90
N VAL A 223 -5.71 -7.00 10.71
CA VAL A 223 -6.54 -6.11 9.90
C VAL A 223 -8.00 -6.52 10.00
N VAL A 224 -8.87 -5.55 10.26
CA VAL A 224 -10.33 -5.75 10.30
C VAL A 224 -11.02 -4.74 9.40
N LYS A 225 -12.11 -5.17 8.76
CA LYS A 225 -12.96 -4.29 7.97
C LYS A 225 -13.74 -3.36 8.90
N ALA A 226 -13.72 -2.07 8.60
CA ALA A 226 -14.50 -1.05 9.29
C ALA A 226 -15.43 -0.33 8.30
N THR A 227 -16.60 0.09 8.78
CA THR A 227 -17.59 0.86 7.99
C THR A 227 -18.11 2.01 8.85
N HIS A 228 -18.58 3.10 8.24
CA HIS A 228 -19.08 4.28 8.95
C HIS A 228 -20.46 4.06 9.59
N GLY A 229 -20.72 4.75 10.72
CA GLY A 229 -22.02 4.77 11.42
C GLY A 229 -21.94 4.25 12.86
N GLU A 230 -22.67 4.89 13.77
CA GLU A 230 -22.73 4.54 15.20
C GLU A 230 -23.93 3.62 15.48
N THR A 231 -23.74 2.56 16.26
CA THR A 231 -24.84 1.62 16.58
C THR A 231 -25.79 2.22 17.62
N ARG A 232 -27.09 2.18 17.31
CA ARG A 232 -28.20 2.62 18.16
C ARG A 232 -29.13 1.46 18.46
N ARG A 233 -29.63 1.44 19.70
CA ARG A 233 -30.66 0.51 20.16
C ARG A 233 -31.72 1.32 20.88
N GLU A 234 -32.96 1.22 20.42
CA GLU A 234 -34.06 1.98 21.00
C GLU A 234 -35.39 1.24 20.96
N VAL A 235 -36.26 1.60 21.90
CA VAL A 235 -37.67 1.22 21.91
C VAL A 235 -38.43 2.24 21.07
N LEU A 236 -39.12 1.77 20.04
CA LEU A 236 -39.93 2.60 19.15
C LEU A 236 -41.33 2.84 19.72
N GLY A 237 -41.91 1.83 20.38
CA GLY A 237 -43.21 1.95 21.03
C GLY A 237 -43.93 0.62 21.23
N SER A 238 -45.25 0.71 21.34
CA SER A 238 -46.17 -0.38 21.65
C SER A 238 -47.02 -0.73 20.44
N GLY A 239 -47.06 -2.00 20.07
CA GLY A 239 -47.96 -2.51 19.03
C GLY A 239 -49.39 -2.65 19.53
N ASP A 240 -50.36 -2.49 18.63
CA ASP A 240 -51.79 -2.72 18.87
C ASP A 240 -52.38 -3.62 17.77
N GLY A 241 -52.67 -4.89 18.08
CA GLY A 241 -53.18 -5.86 17.10
C GLY A 241 -54.52 -5.51 16.46
N ALA A 242 -55.26 -4.56 17.01
CA ALA A 242 -56.49 -4.06 16.40
C ALA A 242 -56.22 -3.09 15.23
N LYS A 243 -55.04 -2.47 15.16
CA LYS A 243 -54.68 -1.45 14.17
C LYS A 243 -53.87 -2.03 13.01
N ALA A 244 -54.28 -1.67 11.80
CA ALA A 244 -53.54 -1.95 10.56
C ALA A 244 -52.54 -0.83 10.25
N LEU A 245 -51.50 -1.13 9.45
CA LEU A 245 -50.55 -0.16 8.90
C LEU A 245 -49.94 0.77 9.97
N GLN A 246 -49.66 0.23 11.15
CA GLN A 246 -49.05 1.01 12.21
C GLN A 246 -47.66 1.47 11.81
N THR A 247 -47.32 2.70 12.21
CA THR A 247 -46.09 3.37 11.82
C THR A 247 -45.28 3.80 13.01
N PHE A 248 -43.96 3.62 12.94
CA PHE A 248 -43.02 4.02 13.98
C PHE A 248 -41.81 4.71 13.36
N MET A 249 -41.41 5.85 13.90
CA MET A 249 -40.30 6.64 13.37
C MET A 249 -39.03 6.36 14.16
N LEU A 250 -37.89 6.25 13.46
CA LEU A 250 -36.57 6.19 14.10
C LEU A 250 -36.24 7.53 14.76
N LYS A 251 -35.73 7.52 15.99
CA LYS A 251 -35.51 8.76 16.76
C LYS A 251 -34.17 9.42 16.45
N GLN A 252 -33.21 8.68 15.91
CA GLN A 252 -31.86 9.17 15.57
C GLN A 252 -31.57 8.99 14.07
N PRO A 253 -32.09 9.85 13.18
CA PRO A 253 -31.69 9.86 11.77
C PRO A 253 -30.24 10.37 11.60
N PRO A 254 -29.62 10.18 10.44
CA PRO A 254 -30.08 9.35 9.32
C PRO A 254 -29.71 7.86 9.51
N LEU A 255 -30.53 6.95 8.97
CA LEU A 255 -30.21 5.52 8.91
C LEU A 255 -28.99 5.24 8.01
N THR A 256 -28.06 4.43 8.50
CA THR A 256 -26.89 3.99 7.74
C THR A 256 -27.23 2.87 6.77
N TYR A 257 -26.74 3.02 5.54
CA TYR A 257 -26.74 2.00 4.50
C TYR A 257 -25.31 1.57 4.19
N VAL A 258 -25.09 0.31 3.89
CA VAL A 258 -23.78 -0.20 3.44
C VAL A 258 -23.89 -0.74 2.03
N SER A 259 -22.81 -0.66 1.26
CA SER A 259 -22.82 -1.14 -0.12
C SER A 259 -23.11 -2.64 -0.19
N ALA A 260 -23.98 -3.02 -1.13
CA ALA A 260 -24.40 -4.40 -1.37
C ALA A 260 -24.54 -4.66 -2.88
N ALA A 261 -24.37 -5.91 -3.30
CA ALA A 261 -24.52 -6.33 -4.70
C ALA A 261 -26.00 -6.62 -5.05
N ASN A 262 -26.85 -5.61 -4.90
CA ASN A 262 -28.29 -5.68 -5.22
C ASN A 262 -28.68 -4.49 -6.12
N PRO A 263 -29.91 -4.42 -6.67
CA PRO A 263 -30.31 -3.34 -7.58
C PRO A 263 -30.21 -1.92 -6.99
N ALA A 264 -30.46 -1.76 -5.68
CA ALA A 264 -30.31 -0.48 -5.00
C ALA A 264 -28.84 -0.11 -4.73
N GLY A 265 -27.95 -1.10 -4.75
CA GLY A 265 -26.54 -0.98 -4.42
C GLY A 265 -26.20 -0.88 -2.94
N VAL A 266 -27.22 -1.01 -2.08
CA VAL A 266 -27.10 -0.87 -0.62
C VAL A 266 -28.02 -1.82 0.13
N ASP A 267 -27.58 -2.21 1.32
CA ASP A 267 -28.40 -2.84 2.34
C ASP A 267 -28.58 -1.89 3.54
N SER A 268 -29.82 -1.83 4.02
CA SER A 268 -30.19 -1.18 5.28
C SER A 268 -29.62 -1.95 6.46
N MET A 269 -29.03 -1.24 7.43
CA MET A 269 -28.56 -1.82 8.69
C MET A 269 -29.67 -1.89 9.76
N LEU A 270 -30.92 -1.58 9.40
CA LEU A 270 -32.05 -1.62 10.30
C LEU A 270 -32.48 -3.05 10.63
N LYS A 271 -32.53 -3.36 11.92
CA LYS A 271 -33.15 -4.55 12.46
C LYS A 271 -34.29 -4.14 13.37
N VAL A 272 -35.47 -4.69 13.11
CA VAL A 272 -36.67 -4.44 13.91
C VAL A 272 -37.07 -5.72 14.62
N TYR A 273 -37.33 -5.62 15.91
CA TYR A 273 -37.77 -6.73 16.74
C TYR A 273 -39.11 -6.40 17.36
N VAL A 274 -40.05 -7.35 17.29
CA VAL A 274 -41.35 -7.26 17.93
C VAL A 274 -41.50 -8.45 18.86
N ASN A 275 -41.70 -8.20 20.17
CA ASN A 275 -41.62 -9.24 21.21
C ASN A 275 -40.29 -10.03 21.13
N ASP A 276 -39.17 -9.33 20.90
CA ASP A 276 -37.82 -9.91 20.74
C ASP A 276 -37.66 -10.87 19.54
N VAL A 277 -38.62 -10.88 18.61
CA VAL A 277 -38.55 -11.64 17.35
C VAL A 277 -38.27 -10.70 16.20
N GLN A 278 -37.29 -11.01 15.37
CA GLN A 278 -36.92 -10.17 14.22
C GLN A 278 -38.03 -10.18 13.16
N TRP A 279 -38.32 -8.98 12.66
CA TRP A 279 -39.10 -8.72 11.45
C TRP A 279 -38.14 -8.26 10.36
N HIS A 280 -38.47 -8.54 9.09
CA HIS A 280 -37.58 -8.27 7.96
C HIS A 280 -38.10 -7.13 7.09
N GLU A 281 -37.19 -6.28 6.64
CA GLU A 281 -37.49 -5.21 5.69
C GLU A 281 -37.80 -5.81 4.30
N THR A 282 -38.65 -5.14 3.53
CA THR A 282 -39.02 -5.51 2.16
C THR A 282 -39.40 -4.27 1.36
N ASP A 283 -39.44 -4.36 0.03
CA ASP A 283 -39.74 -3.19 -0.81
C ASP A 283 -41.23 -2.82 -0.82
N ALA A 284 -42.11 -3.81 -0.72
CA ALA A 284 -43.55 -3.61 -0.75
C ALA A 284 -44.28 -4.59 0.18
N LEU A 285 -45.36 -4.10 0.81
CA LEU A 285 -46.26 -4.95 1.59
C LEU A 285 -47.20 -5.79 0.70
N ALA A 286 -47.44 -5.33 -0.53
CA ALA A 286 -48.39 -5.96 -1.44
C ALA A 286 -47.95 -7.40 -1.79
N GLY A 287 -48.89 -8.35 -1.71
CA GLY A 287 -48.62 -9.75 -2.06
C GLY A 287 -48.00 -10.60 -0.95
N LEU A 288 -47.71 -10.01 0.22
CA LEU A 288 -47.26 -10.75 1.39
C LEU A 288 -48.43 -11.49 2.06
N ALA A 289 -48.18 -12.70 2.60
CA ALA A 289 -49.19 -13.38 3.39
C ALA A 289 -49.47 -12.66 4.73
N SER A 290 -50.68 -12.83 5.27
CA SER A 290 -51.13 -12.21 6.52
C SER A 290 -50.33 -12.59 7.77
N THR A 291 -49.47 -13.60 7.68
CA THR A 291 -48.58 -14.08 8.75
C THR A 291 -47.11 -13.69 8.53
N GLU A 292 -46.78 -13.07 7.40
CA GLU A 292 -45.40 -12.68 7.10
C GLU A 292 -44.96 -11.49 7.94
N ARG A 293 -43.93 -11.70 8.76
CA ARG A 293 -43.33 -10.70 9.65
C ARG A 293 -42.39 -9.78 8.89
N LYS A 294 -42.97 -8.92 8.07
CA LYS A 294 -42.25 -7.94 7.27
C LYS A 294 -42.75 -6.53 7.48
N PHE A 295 -41.89 -5.56 7.19
CA PHE A 295 -42.19 -4.15 7.23
C PHE A 295 -41.54 -3.45 6.03
N ILE A 296 -42.04 -2.27 5.68
CA ILE A 296 -41.39 -1.37 4.72
C ILE A 296 -40.87 -0.15 5.47
N THR A 297 -39.88 0.53 4.89
CA THR A 297 -39.41 1.83 5.37
C THR A 297 -39.79 2.93 4.39
N LYS A 298 -39.94 4.14 4.92
CA LYS A 298 -40.13 5.35 4.14
C LYS A 298 -39.29 6.47 4.73
N THR A 299 -38.39 7.02 3.92
CA THR A 299 -37.58 8.18 4.28
C THR A 299 -38.27 9.45 3.77
N ASP A 300 -38.31 10.49 4.59
CA ASP A 300 -38.80 11.83 4.19
C ASP A 300 -37.67 12.77 3.74
N ASP A 301 -38.02 13.99 3.32
CA ASP A 301 -37.06 15.00 2.86
C ASP A 301 -36.06 15.41 3.97
N ASP A 302 -36.44 15.28 5.24
CA ASP A 302 -35.59 15.55 6.41
C ASP A 302 -34.64 14.38 6.72
N GLY A 303 -34.78 13.24 6.03
CA GLY A 303 -34.00 12.02 6.28
C GLY A 303 -34.48 11.21 7.47
N LYS A 304 -35.74 11.37 7.89
CA LYS A 304 -36.35 10.56 8.95
C LYS A 304 -37.00 9.33 8.35
N ASP A 305 -36.59 8.16 8.85
CA ASP A 305 -37.13 6.88 8.44
C ASP A 305 -38.34 6.50 9.28
N THR A 306 -39.44 6.21 8.60
CA THR A 306 -40.68 5.69 9.17
C THR A 306 -40.87 4.23 8.76
N ILE A 307 -41.02 3.36 9.75
CA ILE A 307 -41.28 1.93 9.60
C ILE A 307 -42.78 1.73 9.53
N ILE A 308 -43.25 0.96 8.55
CA ILE A 308 -44.68 0.71 8.30
C ILE A 308 -44.92 -0.80 8.26
N PHE A 309 -45.82 -1.27 9.12
CA PHE A 309 -46.17 -2.69 9.24
C PHE A 309 -47.38 -3.10 8.40
N GLY A 310 -47.63 -4.41 8.30
CA GLY A 310 -48.73 -4.96 7.53
C GLY A 310 -50.14 -4.62 8.05
N ASN A 311 -51.13 -4.89 7.20
CA ASN A 311 -52.56 -4.66 7.51
C ASN A 311 -53.31 -5.95 7.90
N GLY A 312 -52.64 -7.10 7.94
CA GLY A 312 -53.23 -8.41 8.23
C GLY A 312 -53.85 -9.12 7.01
N ARG A 313 -53.79 -8.49 5.84
CA ARG A 313 -54.05 -9.10 4.53
C ARG A 313 -52.74 -9.17 3.74
N ASP A 314 -52.07 -8.03 3.65
CA ASP A 314 -50.78 -7.79 3.02
C ASP A 314 -49.76 -7.58 4.16
N GLY A 315 -49.16 -8.69 4.60
CA GLY A 315 -48.24 -8.73 5.73
C GLY A 315 -48.91 -8.79 7.10
N ALA A 316 -48.15 -9.25 8.10
CA ALA A 316 -48.62 -9.42 9.48
C ALA A 316 -48.91 -8.11 10.19
N ARG A 317 -49.96 -8.12 11.02
CA ARG A 317 -50.20 -7.06 12.02
C ARG A 317 -49.29 -7.26 13.21
N LEU A 318 -49.00 -6.15 13.90
CA LEU A 318 -48.28 -6.19 15.16
C LEU A 318 -49.12 -6.87 16.24
N PRO A 319 -48.55 -7.75 17.09
CA PRO A 319 -49.20 -8.18 18.31
C PRO A 319 -49.33 -7.00 19.30
N THR A 320 -50.40 -6.99 20.08
CA THR A 320 -50.57 -6.03 21.18
C THR A 320 -49.52 -6.27 22.25
N GLY A 321 -48.82 -5.21 22.67
CA GLY A 321 -47.80 -5.27 23.72
C GLY A 321 -47.45 -3.89 24.25
N ILE A 322 -46.58 -3.84 25.25
CA ILE A 322 -46.06 -2.59 25.82
C ILE A 322 -44.57 -2.52 25.47
N GLU A 323 -44.15 -1.43 24.82
CA GLU A 323 -42.75 -1.18 24.47
C GLU A 323 -42.10 -2.36 23.73
N ASN A 324 -42.91 -3.10 23.00
CA ASN A 324 -42.54 -4.39 22.44
C ASN A 324 -41.89 -4.26 21.06
N ILE A 325 -41.81 -3.06 20.51
CA ILE A 325 -41.19 -2.76 19.22
C ILE A 325 -39.86 -2.09 19.49
N LYS A 326 -38.79 -2.78 19.12
CA LYS A 326 -37.41 -2.35 19.31
C LYS A 326 -36.71 -2.26 17.96
N ALA A 327 -35.82 -1.30 17.80
CA ALA A 327 -34.95 -1.19 16.65
C ALA A 327 -33.48 -1.22 17.08
N GLU A 328 -32.67 -1.92 16.30
CA GLU A 328 -31.22 -1.84 16.32
C GLU A 328 -30.79 -1.42 14.92
N TYR A 329 -30.08 -0.30 14.83
CA TYR A 329 -29.64 0.23 13.54
C TYR A 329 -28.39 1.06 13.73
N ARG A 330 -27.84 1.59 12.64
CA ARG A 330 -26.71 2.51 12.70
C ARG A 330 -27.13 3.88 12.21
N ASN A 331 -26.63 4.93 12.87
CA ASN A 331 -26.87 6.30 12.43
C ASN A 331 -25.58 6.95 11.92
N GLY A 332 -25.71 7.70 10.82
CA GLY A 332 -24.61 8.35 10.11
C GLY A 332 -24.41 7.81 8.70
N ILE A 333 -24.34 8.70 7.72
CA ILE A 333 -24.05 8.44 6.30
C ILE A 333 -23.20 9.59 5.76
N GLY A 334 -22.79 9.50 4.50
CA GLY A 334 -22.30 10.65 3.80
C GLY A 334 -20.79 10.79 3.72
N LYS A 335 -20.41 11.95 3.16
CA LYS A 335 -19.01 12.40 3.05
C LYS A 335 -18.27 12.49 4.38
N PRO A 336 -18.90 12.75 5.56
CA PRO A 336 -18.19 12.71 6.83
C PRO A 336 -17.54 11.36 7.15
N GLY A 337 -17.99 10.27 6.53
CA GLY A 337 -17.35 8.96 6.62
C GLY A 337 -16.06 8.82 5.80
N ASN A 338 -15.81 9.71 4.85
CA ASN A 338 -14.62 9.70 4.00
C ASN A 338 -13.46 10.39 4.72
N VAL A 339 -12.55 9.61 5.31
CA VAL A 339 -11.42 10.12 6.09
C VAL A 339 -10.11 9.58 5.54
N LYS A 340 -9.05 10.39 5.66
CA LYS A 340 -7.71 10.02 5.19
C LYS A 340 -7.15 8.87 6.04
N ALA A 341 -6.11 8.22 5.52
CA ALA A 341 -5.32 7.28 6.30
C ALA A 341 -4.82 7.92 7.61
N GLY A 342 -4.85 7.17 8.70
CA GLY A 342 -4.42 7.57 10.04
C GLY A 342 -5.40 8.45 10.84
N GLN A 343 -6.55 8.85 10.27
CA GLN A 343 -7.51 9.71 10.97
C GLN A 343 -8.45 8.95 11.93
N ILE A 344 -8.62 7.64 11.76
CA ILE A 344 -9.36 6.76 12.67
C ILE A 344 -8.36 6.14 13.63
N SER A 345 -8.22 6.72 14.82
CA SER A 345 -7.23 6.28 15.82
C SER A 345 -7.79 6.03 17.22
N LEU A 346 -9.09 6.28 17.42
CA LEU A 346 -9.72 6.18 18.73
C LEU A 346 -10.44 4.84 18.92
N LEU A 347 -10.10 4.14 20.00
CA LEU A 347 -10.80 2.94 20.46
C LEU A 347 -11.95 3.33 21.41
N THR A 348 -13.20 3.09 20.99
CA THR A 348 -14.38 3.25 21.86
C THR A 348 -14.42 2.21 22.98
N SER A 349 -13.97 0.99 22.68
CA SER A 349 -13.76 -0.10 23.65
C SER A 349 -12.34 -0.61 23.50
N ARG A 350 -11.72 -1.08 24.59
CA ARG A 350 -10.36 -1.64 24.58
C ARG A 350 -10.41 -3.14 24.90
N PRO A 351 -10.52 -4.02 23.87
CA PRO A 351 -10.35 -5.46 24.07
C PRO A 351 -8.98 -5.77 24.66
N LEU A 352 -8.88 -6.88 25.39
CA LEU A 352 -7.62 -7.33 25.97
C LEU A 352 -6.57 -7.56 24.87
N GLY A 353 -5.36 -7.04 25.07
CA GLY A 353 -4.25 -7.19 24.11
C GLY A 353 -4.22 -6.14 22.99
N VAL A 354 -5.22 -5.27 22.87
CA VAL A 354 -5.24 -4.19 21.85
C VAL A 354 -4.76 -2.88 22.47
N LYS A 355 -3.62 -2.38 22.01
CA LYS A 355 -3.02 -1.12 22.49
C LYS A 355 -3.53 0.11 21.72
N GLU A 356 -3.62 -0.01 20.41
CA GLU A 356 -3.96 1.08 19.50
C GLU A 356 -4.73 0.55 18.30
N VAL A 357 -5.44 1.45 17.62
CA VAL A 357 -6.06 1.22 16.32
C VAL A 357 -5.66 2.36 15.42
N ILE A 358 -5.44 2.06 14.14
CA ILE A 358 -5.27 3.05 13.09
C ILE A 358 -6.02 2.55 11.85
N ASN A 359 -6.35 3.43 10.91
CA ASN A 359 -6.72 3.06 9.55
C ASN A 359 -5.54 3.32 8.60
N PRO A 360 -4.73 2.32 8.23
CA PRO A 360 -3.66 2.52 7.26
C PRO A 360 -4.19 2.95 5.87
N LEU A 361 -5.41 2.53 5.54
CA LEU A 361 -6.10 2.90 4.32
C LEU A 361 -7.11 4.00 4.60
N PRO A 362 -7.35 4.93 3.65
CA PRO A 362 -8.43 5.89 3.77
C PRO A 362 -9.79 5.18 3.79
N ALA A 363 -10.75 5.73 4.53
CA ALA A 363 -12.15 5.32 4.38
C ALA A 363 -12.74 6.08 3.19
N ASN A 364 -13.43 5.37 2.30
CA ASN A 364 -13.97 5.91 1.06
C ASN A 364 -15.37 5.34 0.78
N GLY A 365 -16.00 5.81 -0.31
CA GLY A 365 -17.32 5.34 -0.75
C GLY A 365 -18.51 5.92 0.02
N GLY A 366 -18.29 6.78 1.02
CA GLY A 366 -19.34 7.51 1.70
C GLY A 366 -19.95 8.57 0.78
N ALA A 367 -21.25 8.46 0.50
CA ALA A 367 -22.01 9.39 -0.31
C ALA A 367 -23.17 9.97 0.51
N ASP A 368 -23.41 11.27 0.34
CA ASP A 368 -24.56 11.93 0.96
C ASP A 368 -25.86 11.40 0.32
N LYS A 369 -27.00 11.66 0.98
CA LYS A 369 -28.30 11.32 0.41
C LYS A 369 -28.50 12.04 -0.93
N GLU A 370 -29.18 11.36 -1.84
CA GLU A 370 -29.55 11.96 -3.12
C GLU A 370 -30.38 13.25 -2.91
N SER A 371 -30.06 14.28 -3.67
CA SER A 371 -30.83 15.53 -3.65
C SER A 371 -32.15 15.38 -4.39
N ARG A 372 -33.12 16.24 -4.08
CA ARG A 372 -34.43 16.25 -4.77
C ARG A 372 -34.32 16.34 -6.30
N ASP A 373 -33.36 17.12 -6.81
CA ASP A 373 -33.21 17.32 -8.24
C ASP A 373 -32.51 16.13 -8.93
N GLN A 374 -31.59 15.46 -8.23
CA GLN A 374 -31.06 14.15 -8.67
C GLN A 374 -32.16 13.09 -8.68
N ALA A 375 -32.93 12.98 -7.58
CA ALA A 375 -34.04 12.04 -7.48
C ALA A 375 -35.09 12.23 -8.59
N ARG A 376 -35.37 13.47 -9.00
CA ARG A 376 -36.24 13.76 -10.15
C ARG A 376 -35.71 13.17 -11.47
N LYS A 377 -34.39 13.15 -11.66
CA LYS A 377 -33.73 12.59 -12.85
C LYS A 377 -33.66 11.06 -12.78
N ASN A 378 -33.37 10.52 -11.60
CA ASN A 378 -33.06 9.10 -11.41
C ASN A 378 -34.30 8.23 -11.13
N ALA A 379 -35.34 8.74 -10.45
CA ALA A 379 -36.55 7.96 -10.13
C ALA A 379 -37.24 7.32 -11.35
N PRO A 380 -37.35 7.98 -12.53
CA PRO A 380 -37.87 7.33 -13.73
C PRO A 380 -36.99 6.20 -14.27
N LEU A 381 -35.67 6.24 -14.03
CA LEU A 381 -34.73 5.22 -14.49
C LEU A 381 -34.91 3.91 -13.71
N ALA A 382 -35.15 4.01 -12.40
CA ALA A 382 -35.39 2.86 -11.53
C ALA A 382 -36.61 2.02 -11.97
N VAL A 383 -37.60 2.63 -12.62
CA VAL A 383 -38.79 1.92 -13.15
C VAL A 383 -38.54 1.31 -14.53
N LYS A 384 -37.57 1.82 -15.29
CA LYS A 384 -37.23 1.33 -16.63
C LYS A 384 -36.34 0.09 -16.60
N ALA A 385 -35.42 0.02 -15.62
CA ALA A 385 -34.57 -1.14 -15.41
C ALA A 385 -35.38 -2.27 -14.72
N LEU A 386 -36.12 -3.05 -15.52
CA LEU A 386 -37.03 -4.11 -15.07
C LEU A 386 -36.28 -5.38 -14.56
N ASP A 387 -35.41 -5.21 -13.55
CA ASP A 387 -34.59 -6.24 -12.90
C ASP A 387 -33.68 -7.05 -13.85
N ARG A 388 -33.47 -6.57 -15.08
CA ARG A 388 -32.57 -7.19 -16.06
C ARG A 388 -31.95 -6.13 -16.97
N LEU A 389 -30.66 -6.30 -17.25
CA LEU A 389 -29.89 -5.44 -18.15
C LEU A 389 -29.77 -6.12 -19.51
N VAL A 390 -30.30 -5.49 -20.56
CA VAL A 390 -30.32 -6.03 -21.92
C VAL A 390 -29.63 -5.07 -22.89
N SER A 391 -29.98 -3.80 -22.85
CA SER A 391 -29.41 -2.76 -23.71
C SER A 391 -28.19 -2.09 -23.08
N VAL A 392 -27.34 -1.46 -23.89
CA VAL A 392 -26.23 -0.63 -23.38
C VAL A 392 -26.74 0.48 -22.45
N GLN A 393 -27.89 1.08 -22.77
CA GLN A 393 -28.52 2.10 -21.92
C GLN A 393 -28.96 1.52 -20.56
N ASP A 394 -29.37 0.26 -20.50
CA ASP A 394 -29.77 -0.37 -19.22
C ASP A 394 -28.58 -0.44 -18.26
N TYR A 395 -27.38 -0.76 -18.76
CA TYR A 395 -26.15 -0.75 -17.95
C TYR A 395 -25.79 0.66 -17.45
N GLU A 396 -26.01 1.69 -18.26
CA GLU A 396 -25.82 3.09 -17.86
C GLU A 396 -26.82 3.50 -16.78
N ASP A 397 -28.12 3.28 -17.03
CA ASP A 397 -29.21 3.66 -16.13
C ASP A 397 -29.10 2.92 -14.79
N PHE A 398 -28.82 1.61 -14.81
CA PHE A 398 -28.63 0.80 -13.61
C PHE A 398 -27.44 1.29 -12.78
N ALA A 399 -26.29 1.53 -13.42
CA ALA A 399 -25.11 2.04 -12.74
C ALA A 399 -25.37 3.45 -12.15
N ARG A 400 -26.14 4.29 -12.83
CA ARG A 400 -26.51 5.64 -12.37
C ARG A 400 -27.44 5.61 -11.15
N THR A 401 -28.33 4.62 -11.05
CA THR A 401 -29.24 4.45 -9.90
C THR A 401 -28.59 3.71 -8.71
N PHE A 402 -27.40 3.13 -8.90
CA PHE A 402 -26.70 2.41 -7.86
C PHE A 402 -26.19 3.37 -6.77
N ALA A 403 -26.56 3.13 -5.51
CA ALA A 403 -26.19 4.00 -4.41
C ALA A 403 -24.67 4.22 -4.31
N GLY A 404 -24.26 5.49 -4.21
CA GLY A 404 -22.86 5.91 -4.21
C GLY A 404 -22.31 6.32 -5.57
N ILE A 405 -23.03 6.05 -6.67
CA ILE A 405 -22.71 6.51 -8.01
C ILE A 405 -23.47 7.82 -8.30
N GLY A 406 -22.75 8.84 -8.77
CA GLY A 406 -23.35 10.10 -9.18
C GLY A 406 -23.64 10.17 -10.67
N LYS A 407 -22.75 9.55 -11.48
CA LYS A 407 -22.89 9.49 -12.94
C LYS A 407 -22.39 8.17 -13.47
N ALA A 408 -23.03 7.70 -14.53
CA ALA A 408 -22.57 6.56 -15.29
C ALA A 408 -22.69 6.87 -16.78
N ARG A 409 -21.85 6.20 -17.57
CA ARG A 409 -21.95 6.19 -19.02
C ARG A 409 -21.57 4.82 -19.57
N ALA A 410 -22.42 4.24 -20.40
CA ALA A 410 -22.14 2.97 -21.05
C ALA A 410 -21.94 3.14 -22.56
N ALA A 411 -21.00 2.37 -23.12
CA ALA A 411 -20.76 2.30 -24.54
C ALA A 411 -20.41 0.86 -24.95
N GLU A 412 -20.87 0.43 -26.11
CA GLU A 412 -20.37 -0.78 -26.75
C GLU A 412 -19.04 -0.46 -27.43
N LEU A 413 -17.97 -1.11 -27.00
CA LEU A 413 -16.61 -0.90 -27.50
C LEU A 413 -15.98 -2.25 -27.88
N SER A 414 -14.94 -2.19 -28.72
CA SER A 414 -14.16 -3.37 -29.10
C SER A 414 -12.75 -3.28 -28.56
N ASP A 415 -12.25 -4.35 -27.96
CA ASP A 415 -10.83 -4.48 -27.58
C ASP A 415 -9.95 -5.00 -28.73
N GLY A 416 -10.47 -4.96 -29.97
CA GLY A 416 -9.85 -5.52 -31.16
C GLY A 416 -10.07 -7.02 -31.33
N ARG A 417 -10.60 -7.72 -30.32
CA ARG A 417 -10.92 -9.16 -30.39
C ARG A 417 -12.40 -9.45 -30.19
N ARG A 418 -13.07 -8.72 -29.30
CA ARG A 418 -14.47 -8.94 -28.92
C ARG A 418 -15.18 -7.61 -28.67
N GLN A 419 -16.49 -7.59 -28.89
CA GLN A 419 -17.35 -6.52 -28.40
C GLN A 419 -17.54 -6.67 -26.89
N LEU A 420 -17.56 -5.56 -26.18
CA LEU A 420 -17.81 -5.48 -24.74
C LEU A 420 -18.62 -4.24 -24.40
N VAL A 421 -19.34 -4.28 -23.29
CA VAL A 421 -19.99 -3.10 -22.72
C VAL A 421 -19.01 -2.45 -21.75
N HIS A 422 -18.56 -1.25 -22.10
CA HIS A 422 -17.70 -0.44 -21.26
C HIS A 422 -18.55 0.54 -20.45
N VAL A 423 -18.53 0.42 -19.12
CA VAL A 423 -19.26 1.28 -18.21
C VAL A 423 -18.26 2.17 -17.48
N THR A 424 -18.37 3.48 -17.69
CA THR A 424 -17.61 4.49 -16.92
C THR A 424 -18.49 5.02 -15.79
N ILE A 425 -17.95 5.10 -14.57
CA ILE A 425 -18.65 5.64 -13.40
C ILE A 425 -17.92 6.81 -12.76
N ALA A 426 -18.68 7.72 -12.16
CA ALA A 426 -18.21 8.74 -11.23
C ALA A 426 -18.96 8.57 -9.91
N GLY A 427 -18.26 8.66 -8.77
CA GLY A 427 -18.90 8.65 -7.46
C GLY A 427 -19.84 9.85 -7.29
N ALA A 428 -20.79 9.75 -6.35
CA ALA A 428 -21.64 10.89 -5.98
C ALA A 428 -20.77 12.09 -5.57
N ASP A 429 -21.05 13.28 -6.12
CA ASP A 429 -20.21 14.47 -5.96
C ASP A 429 -18.73 14.26 -6.30
N ASP A 430 -18.47 13.35 -7.24
CA ASP A 430 -17.13 12.97 -7.68
C ASP A 430 -16.22 12.39 -6.59
N ILE A 431 -16.79 11.77 -5.55
CA ILE A 431 -15.99 11.07 -4.53
C ILE A 431 -15.07 10.04 -5.20
N PRO A 432 -13.78 9.95 -4.80
CA PRO A 432 -12.87 8.95 -5.33
C PRO A 432 -13.40 7.54 -5.08
N ILE A 433 -13.41 6.71 -6.13
CA ILE A 433 -13.75 5.30 -6.06
C ILE A 433 -12.48 4.48 -6.24
N ASP A 434 -12.09 3.75 -5.20
CA ASP A 434 -11.06 2.72 -5.29
C ASP A 434 -11.66 1.47 -5.94
N LYS A 435 -10.95 0.85 -6.90
CA LYS A 435 -11.38 -0.40 -7.55
C LYS A 435 -11.46 -1.58 -6.56
N ASN A 436 -10.78 -1.47 -5.42
CA ASN A 436 -10.85 -2.43 -4.33
C ASN A 436 -11.95 -2.13 -3.30
N ALA A 437 -12.62 -0.97 -3.39
CA ALA A 437 -13.70 -0.64 -2.49
C ALA A 437 -14.94 -1.52 -2.73
N ASP A 438 -15.74 -1.71 -1.69
CA ASP A 438 -16.99 -2.47 -1.76
C ASP A 438 -17.92 -1.91 -2.84
N LEU A 439 -18.03 -0.58 -2.95
CA LEU A 439 -18.86 0.08 -3.96
C LEU A 439 -18.56 -0.41 -5.38
N TYR A 440 -17.28 -0.40 -5.77
CA TYR A 440 -16.87 -0.85 -7.10
C TYR A 440 -17.11 -2.34 -7.30
N ARG A 441 -16.73 -3.17 -6.31
CA ARG A 441 -16.88 -4.63 -6.39
C ARG A 441 -18.35 -5.06 -6.45
N ASN A 442 -19.19 -4.46 -5.63
CA ASN A 442 -20.63 -4.75 -5.56
C ASN A 442 -21.36 -4.27 -6.80
N LEU A 443 -21.04 -3.08 -7.33
CA LEU A 443 -21.60 -2.64 -8.60
C LEU A 443 -21.17 -3.57 -9.73
N ARG A 444 -19.88 -3.93 -9.81
CA ARG A 444 -19.40 -4.89 -10.82
C ARG A 444 -20.13 -6.22 -10.71
N GLN A 445 -20.34 -6.72 -9.50
CA GLN A 445 -21.06 -7.97 -9.25
C GLN A 445 -22.54 -7.85 -9.66
N ALA A 446 -23.21 -6.76 -9.29
CA ALA A 446 -24.60 -6.52 -9.66
C ALA A 446 -24.78 -6.40 -11.19
N LEU A 447 -23.88 -5.71 -11.90
CA LEU A 447 -23.90 -5.63 -13.36
C LEU A 447 -23.78 -7.03 -14.02
N LEU A 448 -23.06 -7.96 -13.39
CA LEU A 448 -22.94 -9.35 -13.85
C LEU A 448 -24.18 -10.18 -13.51
N ASP A 449 -24.72 -10.03 -12.29
CA ASP A 449 -25.85 -10.83 -11.80
C ASP A 449 -27.18 -10.47 -12.49
N PHE A 450 -27.37 -9.19 -12.79
CA PHE A 450 -28.57 -8.68 -13.47
C PHE A 450 -28.40 -8.54 -15.00
N GLY A 451 -27.18 -8.68 -15.51
CA GLY A 451 -26.88 -8.62 -16.94
C GLY A 451 -26.91 -9.98 -17.65
N ASP A 452 -26.58 -9.98 -18.94
CA ASP A 452 -26.36 -11.23 -19.69
C ASP A 452 -25.02 -11.88 -19.25
N PRO A 453 -25.01 -13.15 -18.78
CA PRO A 453 -23.79 -13.82 -18.33
C PRO A 453 -22.70 -13.98 -19.39
N LEU A 454 -23.06 -13.91 -20.69
CA LEU A 454 -22.12 -13.98 -21.80
C LEU A 454 -21.60 -12.61 -22.23
N GLN A 455 -22.23 -11.53 -21.76
CA GLN A 455 -21.81 -10.17 -22.07
C GLN A 455 -20.54 -9.83 -21.28
N ILE A 456 -19.49 -9.48 -22.00
CA ILE A 456 -18.26 -8.98 -21.38
C ILE A 456 -18.52 -7.54 -20.94
N ILE A 457 -18.28 -7.27 -19.66
CA ILE A 457 -18.46 -5.95 -19.06
C ILE A 457 -17.10 -5.47 -18.55
N ARG A 458 -16.74 -4.23 -18.89
CA ARG A 458 -15.58 -3.53 -18.32
C ARG A 458 -16.07 -2.31 -17.57
N LEU A 459 -15.96 -2.35 -16.24
CA LEU A 459 -16.28 -1.24 -15.36
C LEU A 459 -15.01 -0.42 -15.11
N GLU A 460 -15.05 0.89 -15.35
CA GLU A 460 -13.93 1.78 -15.12
C GLU A 460 -14.39 3.07 -14.42
N VAL A 461 -13.49 3.66 -13.65
CA VAL A 461 -13.74 4.96 -13.00
C VAL A 461 -13.36 6.06 -13.98
N ARG A 462 -14.17 7.11 -14.03
CA ARG A 462 -13.97 8.29 -14.87
C ARG A 462 -12.57 8.90 -14.71
N GLU A 463 -12.04 9.43 -15.80
CA GLU A 463 -10.84 10.28 -15.77
C GLU A 463 -11.23 11.76 -15.60
N LEU A 464 -10.65 12.46 -14.63
CA LEU A 464 -10.86 13.90 -14.46
C LEU A 464 -10.15 14.69 -15.55
N MET A 465 -10.83 15.71 -16.07
CA MET A 465 -10.25 16.75 -16.92
C MET A 465 -10.41 18.09 -16.21
N LEU A 466 -9.32 18.64 -15.67
CA LEU A 466 -9.33 19.96 -15.03
C LEU A 466 -9.50 21.03 -16.10
N ILE A 467 -10.53 21.86 -15.96
CA ILE A 467 -10.74 23.04 -16.81
C ILE A 467 -9.84 24.15 -16.30
N VAL A 468 -8.98 24.70 -17.16
CA VAL A 468 -8.18 25.90 -16.88
C VAL A 468 -8.68 27.05 -17.73
N LEU A 469 -9.03 28.15 -17.08
CA LEU A 469 -9.58 29.37 -17.66
C LEU A 469 -8.83 30.60 -17.14
N GLU A 470 -8.30 31.38 -18.07
CA GLU A 470 -7.82 32.74 -17.82
C GLU A 470 -8.60 33.72 -18.70
N ALA A 471 -9.18 34.74 -18.09
CA ALA A 471 -9.96 35.73 -18.81
C ALA A 471 -9.80 37.14 -18.21
N ARG A 472 -9.88 38.13 -19.10
CA ARG A 472 -9.91 39.55 -18.81
C ARG A 472 -11.33 40.10 -19.01
N ILE A 473 -11.84 40.83 -18.03
CA ILE A 473 -13.23 41.28 -17.99
C ILE A 473 -13.27 42.81 -17.91
N ARG A 474 -14.03 43.43 -18.82
CA ARG A 474 -14.42 44.83 -18.72
C ARG A 474 -15.79 44.91 -18.03
N ILE A 475 -15.90 45.75 -17.01
CA ILE A 475 -17.17 46.01 -16.32
C ILE A 475 -17.81 47.31 -16.81
N LEU A 476 -19.13 47.43 -16.65
CA LEU A 476 -19.87 48.66 -16.90
C LEU A 476 -19.45 49.77 -15.90
N PRO A 477 -19.49 51.06 -16.30
CA PRO A 477 -18.90 52.16 -15.51
C PRO A 477 -19.43 52.32 -14.08
N ASP A 478 -20.70 51.97 -13.83
CA ASP A 478 -21.36 52.15 -12.54
C ASP A 478 -21.22 50.92 -11.60
N TYR A 479 -20.52 49.88 -12.03
CA TYR A 479 -20.31 48.66 -11.24
C TYR A 479 -18.94 48.66 -10.58
N LEU A 480 -18.88 48.06 -9.39
CA LEU A 480 -17.62 47.75 -8.72
C LEU A 480 -17.08 46.40 -9.20
N TRP A 481 -15.76 46.29 -9.33
CA TRP A 481 -15.09 45.06 -9.76
C TRP A 481 -15.39 43.86 -8.86
N GLU A 482 -15.12 43.99 -7.56
CA GLU A 482 -15.19 42.88 -6.60
C GLU A 482 -16.54 42.15 -6.58
N PRO A 483 -17.70 42.85 -6.51
CA PRO A 483 -19.01 42.18 -6.58
C PRO A 483 -19.27 41.49 -7.93
N VAL A 484 -18.84 42.09 -9.04
CA VAL A 484 -19.07 41.53 -10.39
C VAL A 484 -18.21 40.30 -10.61
N VAL A 485 -16.90 40.37 -10.34
CA VAL A 485 -15.99 39.23 -10.54
C VAL A 485 -16.36 38.05 -9.62
N THR A 486 -16.84 38.34 -8.40
CA THR A 486 -17.36 37.30 -7.50
C THR A 486 -18.58 36.60 -8.10
N GLN A 487 -19.51 37.35 -8.70
CA GLN A 487 -20.67 36.77 -9.39
C GLN A 487 -20.27 35.99 -10.65
N VAL A 488 -19.28 36.47 -11.43
CA VAL A 488 -18.74 35.74 -12.59
C VAL A 488 -18.11 34.42 -12.15
N ARG A 489 -17.28 34.45 -11.09
CA ARG A 489 -16.68 33.23 -10.53
C ARG A 489 -17.74 32.25 -10.06
N ALA A 490 -18.75 32.71 -9.33
CA ALA A 490 -19.85 31.87 -8.87
C ALA A 490 -20.65 31.28 -10.04
N ALA A 491 -20.93 32.05 -11.09
CA ALA A 491 -21.65 31.59 -12.27
C ALA A 491 -20.87 30.53 -13.05
N LEU A 492 -19.55 30.69 -13.21
CA LEU A 492 -18.69 29.69 -13.84
C LEU A 492 -18.58 28.41 -13.01
N LEU A 493 -18.37 28.54 -11.71
CA LEU A 493 -18.31 27.39 -10.80
C LEU A 493 -19.64 26.64 -10.77
N ASP A 494 -20.78 27.33 -10.80
CA ASP A 494 -22.09 26.68 -10.88
C ASP A 494 -22.32 26.01 -12.24
N ALA A 495 -22.01 26.68 -13.35
CA ALA A 495 -22.22 26.15 -14.69
C ALA A 495 -21.36 24.92 -15.00
N PHE A 496 -20.11 24.92 -14.52
CA PHE A 496 -19.15 23.84 -14.73
C PHE A 496 -18.91 23.01 -13.47
N ASN A 497 -19.87 22.92 -12.54
CA ASN A 497 -19.76 22.01 -11.40
C ASN A 497 -20.02 20.54 -11.80
N PHE A 498 -19.79 19.63 -10.84
CA PHE A 498 -20.11 18.23 -11.02
C PHE A 498 -21.59 18.03 -11.44
N GLU A 499 -22.56 18.60 -10.74
CA GLU A 499 -24.00 18.34 -10.99
C GLU A 499 -24.51 18.72 -12.39
N ARG A 500 -23.93 19.74 -13.03
CA ARG A 500 -24.36 20.23 -14.35
C ARG A 500 -23.61 19.61 -15.52
N ARG A 501 -22.40 19.10 -15.28
CA ARG A 501 -21.57 18.48 -16.32
C ARG A 501 -21.95 17.01 -16.49
N GLU A 502 -21.75 16.42 -17.66
CA GLU A 502 -21.97 14.98 -17.89
C GLU A 502 -20.68 14.30 -18.38
N LEU A 503 -20.60 12.97 -18.26
CA LEU A 503 -19.45 12.20 -18.73
C LEU A 503 -19.30 12.30 -20.25
N GLY A 504 -18.12 12.70 -20.71
CA GLY A 504 -17.83 12.94 -22.12
C GLY A 504 -18.48 14.21 -22.68
N GLN A 505 -18.88 15.16 -21.84
CA GLN A 505 -19.38 16.45 -22.29
C GLN A 505 -18.21 17.43 -22.54
N ASP A 506 -18.08 17.88 -23.78
CA ASP A 506 -17.10 18.90 -24.18
C ASP A 506 -17.33 20.25 -23.49
N VAL A 507 -16.27 21.04 -23.31
CA VAL A 507 -16.37 22.44 -22.85
C VAL A 507 -16.19 23.35 -24.05
N LEU A 508 -17.15 24.22 -24.32
CA LEU A 508 -17.10 25.15 -25.45
C LEU A 508 -16.73 26.56 -24.99
N LEU A 509 -15.87 27.23 -25.76
CA LEU A 509 -15.52 28.63 -25.49
C LEU A 509 -16.74 29.55 -25.53
N SER A 510 -17.68 29.29 -26.44
CA SER A 510 -18.93 30.05 -26.55
C SER A 510 -19.81 29.90 -25.31
N GLU A 511 -19.84 28.73 -24.69
CA GLU A 511 -20.56 28.48 -23.43
C GLU A 511 -19.94 29.31 -22.30
N VAL A 512 -18.61 29.25 -22.15
CA VAL A 512 -17.87 30.06 -21.16
C VAL A 512 -18.14 31.55 -21.34
N LEU A 513 -17.98 32.07 -22.56
CA LEU A 513 -18.23 33.48 -22.88
C LEU A 513 -19.67 33.87 -22.55
N SER A 514 -20.66 33.05 -22.93
CA SER A 514 -22.06 33.33 -22.68
C SER A 514 -22.39 33.39 -21.20
N ILE A 515 -21.81 32.51 -20.37
CA ILE A 515 -22.01 32.50 -18.93
C ILE A 515 -21.44 33.77 -18.30
N MET A 516 -20.21 34.14 -18.67
CA MET A 516 -19.56 35.33 -18.12
C MET A 516 -20.26 36.62 -18.54
N GLN A 517 -20.64 36.74 -19.81
CA GLN A 517 -21.33 37.93 -20.33
C GLN A 517 -22.76 38.07 -19.81
N ALA A 518 -23.42 36.98 -19.39
CA ALA A 518 -24.74 37.04 -18.78
C ALA A 518 -24.75 37.68 -17.38
N VAL A 519 -23.59 37.82 -16.73
CA VAL A 519 -23.49 38.45 -15.41
C VAL A 519 -23.70 39.95 -15.52
N ARG A 520 -24.68 40.45 -14.77
CA ARG A 520 -25.01 41.87 -14.73
C ARG A 520 -23.80 42.69 -14.27
N GLY A 521 -23.41 43.66 -15.08
CA GLY A 521 -22.23 44.50 -14.83
C GLY A 521 -21.04 44.16 -15.71
N VAL A 522 -21.04 43.01 -16.39
CA VAL A 522 -20.04 42.68 -17.41
C VAL A 522 -20.38 43.40 -18.72
N ALA A 523 -19.42 44.17 -19.25
CA ALA A 523 -19.55 44.85 -20.53
C ALA A 523 -18.92 44.04 -21.68
N TYR A 524 -17.79 43.39 -21.40
CA TYR A 524 -17.02 42.62 -22.37
C TYR A 524 -16.13 41.60 -21.66
N VAL A 525 -15.89 40.47 -22.32
CA VAL A 525 -15.01 39.38 -21.84
C VAL A 525 -14.05 39.02 -22.95
N ASP A 526 -12.77 38.97 -22.60
CA ASP A 526 -11.68 38.48 -23.43
C ASP A 526 -11.08 37.25 -22.76
N VAL A 527 -11.11 36.10 -23.44
CA VAL A 527 -10.57 34.85 -22.87
C VAL A 527 -9.16 34.66 -23.41
N ASP A 528 -8.19 34.62 -22.52
CA ASP A 528 -6.78 34.43 -22.89
C ASP A 528 -6.44 32.95 -22.98
N VAL A 529 -6.94 32.14 -22.04
CA VAL A 529 -6.68 30.70 -21.95
C VAL A 529 -7.98 29.96 -21.69
N LEU A 530 -8.27 28.96 -22.51
CA LEU A 530 -9.19 27.88 -22.20
C LEU A 530 -8.48 26.57 -22.55
N ARG A 531 -8.36 25.64 -21.60
CA ARG A 531 -7.75 24.31 -21.85
C ARG A 531 -8.19 23.28 -20.84
N GLY A 532 -8.11 22.01 -21.24
CA GLY A 532 -8.23 20.87 -20.34
C GLY A 532 -6.85 20.36 -19.93
N ILE A 533 -6.70 19.97 -18.68
CA ILE A 533 -5.55 19.21 -18.18
C ILE A 533 -6.07 17.87 -17.66
N PRO A 534 -5.73 16.73 -18.27
CA PRO A 534 -6.18 15.42 -17.79
C PRO A 534 -5.48 15.09 -16.46
N GLU A 535 -6.15 14.38 -15.55
CA GLU A 535 -5.51 13.90 -14.31
C GLU A 535 -4.42 12.84 -14.56
N LYS A 536 -4.49 12.16 -15.71
CA LYS A 536 -3.63 11.05 -16.08
C LYS A 536 -3.01 11.27 -17.45
N ILE A 537 -1.76 10.85 -17.59
CA ILE A 537 -1.02 10.84 -18.86
C ILE A 537 -0.48 9.44 -19.13
N VAL A 538 -0.19 9.14 -20.40
CA VAL A 538 0.43 7.87 -20.80
C VAL A 538 1.74 7.69 -20.04
N ASP A 539 1.92 6.52 -19.43
CA ASP A 539 3.17 6.17 -18.78
C ASP A 539 4.23 5.92 -19.85
N ALA A 540 5.30 6.73 -19.82
CA ALA A 540 6.41 6.61 -20.75
C ALA A 540 7.23 5.33 -20.53
N VAL A 541 7.13 4.72 -19.35
CA VAL A 541 7.84 3.51 -18.95
C VAL A 541 7.02 2.27 -19.30
N HIS A 542 5.70 2.31 -19.07
CA HIS A 542 4.78 1.18 -19.27
C HIS A 542 3.81 1.45 -20.41
N ALA A 543 4.13 0.94 -21.59
CA ALA A 543 3.32 1.13 -22.80
C ALA A 543 1.86 0.72 -22.60
N GLY A 544 0.93 1.65 -22.84
CA GLY A 544 -0.51 1.43 -22.72
C GLY A 544 -1.09 1.80 -21.35
N GLU A 545 -0.27 1.94 -20.31
CA GLU A 545 -0.72 2.39 -18.99
C GLU A 545 -0.78 3.92 -18.90
N ARG A 546 -1.54 4.41 -17.93
CA ARG A 546 -1.64 5.84 -17.63
C ARG A 546 -1.37 6.07 -16.16
N ARG A 547 -0.43 6.97 -15.87
CA ARG A 547 -0.12 7.39 -14.51
C ARG A 547 -0.77 8.73 -14.19
N LEU A 548 -1.00 8.98 -12.90
CA LEU A 548 -1.43 10.29 -12.42
C LEU A 548 -0.33 11.33 -12.66
N LEU A 549 -0.75 12.55 -13.01
CA LEU A 549 0.13 13.71 -12.98
C LEU A 549 0.47 14.08 -11.53
N THR A 550 1.73 14.45 -11.31
CA THR A 550 2.17 15.02 -10.03
C THR A 550 1.69 16.47 -9.89
N PRO A 551 1.55 17.01 -8.66
CA PRO A 551 1.21 18.42 -8.47
C PRO A 551 2.15 19.41 -9.18
N GLY A 552 3.45 19.09 -9.25
CA GLY A 552 4.44 19.87 -9.98
C GLY A 552 4.16 19.90 -11.48
N GLU A 553 3.88 18.74 -12.09
CA GLU A 553 3.53 18.66 -13.51
C GLU A 553 2.23 19.39 -13.83
N ILE A 554 1.23 19.34 -12.95
CA ILE A 554 -0.02 20.10 -13.13
C ILE A 554 0.30 21.61 -13.10
N ALA A 555 1.09 22.08 -12.12
CA ALA A 555 1.46 23.48 -12.02
C ALA A 555 2.28 23.96 -13.25
N ASP A 556 3.23 23.14 -13.72
CA ASP A 556 4.00 23.42 -14.92
C ASP A 556 3.11 23.48 -16.16
N LEU A 557 2.16 22.54 -16.28
CA LEU A 557 1.19 22.56 -17.37
C LEU A 557 0.32 23.81 -17.32
N ILE A 558 -0.12 24.26 -16.14
CA ILE A 558 -0.87 25.52 -15.98
C ILE A 558 -0.02 26.72 -16.43
N GLY A 559 1.27 26.77 -16.05
CA GLY A 559 2.18 27.89 -16.37
C GLY A 559 2.69 27.91 -17.81
N GLN A 560 2.54 26.82 -18.58
CA GLN A 560 3.01 26.75 -19.96
C GLN A 560 2.05 27.42 -20.95
N PRO A 561 2.56 28.25 -21.88
CA PRO A 561 1.74 28.81 -22.95
C PRO A 561 1.19 27.71 -23.85
N LEU A 562 -0.06 27.86 -24.30
CA LEU A 562 -0.69 26.93 -25.23
C LEU A 562 0.16 26.77 -26.50
N ARG A 563 0.29 25.53 -26.99
CA ARG A 563 1.00 25.20 -28.24
C ARG A 563 0.13 24.37 -29.17
N ASP A 564 0.19 24.65 -30.48
CA ASP A 564 -0.50 23.86 -31.51
C ASP A 564 0.18 22.50 -31.73
N LYS A 565 -0.40 21.63 -32.57
CA LYS A 565 0.18 20.31 -32.93
C LYS A 565 1.59 20.41 -33.56
N ASN A 566 2.01 21.60 -33.99
CA ASN A 566 3.31 21.88 -34.61
C ASN A 566 4.28 22.56 -33.62
N GLY A 567 3.88 22.74 -32.36
CA GLY A 567 4.70 23.36 -31.31
C GLY A 567 4.71 24.89 -31.29
N ASN A 568 3.93 25.57 -32.13
CA ASN A 568 3.85 27.04 -32.13
C ASN A 568 2.99 27.53 -30.98
N LYS A 569 3.34 28.67 -30.37
CA LYS A 569 2.48 29.32 -29.35
C LYS A 569 1.12 29.67 -29.95
N ILE A 570 0.06 29.14 -29.37
CA ILE A 570 -1.32 29.56 -29.67
C ILE A 570 -1.56 30.87 -28.93
N LYS A 571 -1.91 31.91 -29.67
CA LYS A 571 -2.26 33.24 -29.11
C LYS A 571 -3.74 33.36 -28.74
N GLU A 572 -4.57 32.46 -29.24
CA GLU A 572 -6.01 32.45 -29.06
C GLU A 572 -6.43 31.25 -28.19
N PRO A 573 -7.47 31.38 -27.35
CA PRO A 573 -7.99 30.27 -26.58
C PRO A 573 -8.54 29.18 -27.51
N VAL A 574 -8.45 27.91 -27.09
CA VAL A 574 -9.06 26.83 -27.89
C VAL A 574 -10.58 26.99 -27.91
N ALA A 575 -11.20 26.79 -29.06
CA ALA A 575 -12.66 26.92 -29.20
C ALA A 575 -13.44 25.84 -28.43
N ARG A 576 -12.78 24.70 -28.17
CA ARG A 576 -13.37 23.51 -27.53
C ARG A 576 -12.29 22.75 -26.77
N ILE A 577 -12.59 22.35 -25.55
CA ILE A 577 -11.86 21.29 -24.83
C ILE A 577 -12.54 19.96 -25.17
N PRO A 578 -11.91 19.08 -25.95
CA PRO A 578 -12.48 17.77 -26.25
C PRO A 578 -12.43 16.89 -24.99
N VAL A 579 -13.56 16.27 -24.66
CA VAL A 579 -13.68 15.38 -23.50
C VAL A 579 -14.02 13.98 -23.99
N ASN A 580 -13.20 12.99 -23.61
CA ASN A 580 -13.38 11.62 -24.07
C ASN A 580 -14.73 11.04 -23.64
N VAL A 581 -15.41 10.38 -24.56
CA VAL A 581 -16.74 9.76 -24.36
C VAL A 581 -16.67 8.29 -23.94
N ALA A 582 -15.47 7.82 -23.59
CA ALA A 582 -15.00 6.44 -23.64
C ALA A 582 -14.77 6.00 -25.09
N ASP A 583 -13.52 5.68 -25.40
CA ASP A 583 -13.09 5.30 -26.74
C ASP A 583 -11.79 4.48 -26.67
N THR A 584 -11.38 3.92 -27.79
CA THR A 584 -10.14 3.17 -27.94
C THR A 584 -9.03 4.08 -28.41
N GLU A 585 -8.03 4.28 -27.56
CA GLU A 585 -6.83 5.06 -27.86
C GLU A 585 -5.63 4.13 -27.95
N GLU A 586 -4.98 4.07 -29.11
CA GLU A 586 -3.82 3.19 -29.37
C GLU A 586 -4.08 1.70 -29.04
N GLY A 587 -5.31 1.23 -29.26
CA GLY A 587 -5.72 -0.15 -28.96
C GLY A 587 -6.08 -0.40 -27.50
N VAL A 588 -6.02 0.61 -26.64
CA VAL A 588 -6.42 0.53 -25.23
C VAL A 588 -7.72 1.30 -25.03
N ILE A 589 -8.73 0.64 -24.47
CA ILE A 589 -9.99 1.30 -24.10
C ILE A 589 -9.75 2.25 -22.93
N ARG A 590 -10.14 3.52 -23.10
CA ARG A 590 -10.05 4.56 -22.09
C ARG A 590 -11.45 4.90 -21.56
N PRO A 591 -11.60 5.16 -20.26
CA PRO A 591 -12.88 5.57 -19.70
C PRO A 591 -13.31 6.95 -20.19
N ALA A 592 -14.59 7.24 -20.04
CA ALA A 592 -15.11 8.58 -20.29
C ALA A 592 -14.48 9.57 -19.31
N GLN A 593 -14.24 10.79 -19.80
CA GLN A 593 -13.70 11.87 -19.02
C GLN A 593 -14.80 12.75 -18.44
N LEU A 594 -14.54 13.38 -17.30
CA LEU A 594 -15.40 14.40 -16.73
C LEU A 594 -14.64 15.72 -16.66
N ALA A 595 -15.10 16.72 -17.41
CA ALA A 595 -14.58 18.08 -17.32
C ALA A 595 -15.46 18.94 -16.43
N HIS A 596 -14.89 19.44 -15.32
CA HIS A 596 -15.57 20.35 -14.41
C HIS A 596 -14.54 21.30 -13.74
N LEU A 597 -15.03 22.43 -13.21
CA LEU A 597 -14.25 23.37 -12.40
C LEU A 597 -14.40 23.01 -10.92
N THR A 598 -13.28 22.97 -10.20
CA THR A 598 -13.28 22.82 -8.73
C THR A 598 -12.74 24.08 -8.06
N PRO A 599 -13.35 24.55 -6.96
CA PRO A 599 -12.78 25.62 -6.15
C PRO A 599 -11.49 25.21 -5.42
N ASP A 600 -11.20 23.91 -5.31
CA ASP A 600 -10.05 23.37 -4.57
C ASP A 600 -8.70 23.67 -5.23
N VAL A 601 -8.70 24.03 -6.51
CA VAL A 601 -7.49 24.40 -7.27
C VAL A 601 -7.66 25.80 -7.85
N PRO A 602 -7.50 26.87 -7.04
CA PRO A 602 -7.81 28.25 -7.46
C PRO A 602 -7.03 28.73 -8.69
N SER A 603 -5.83 28.17 -8.92
CA SER A 603 -4.98 28.47 -10.06
C SER A 603 -5.57 28.06 -11.41
N THR A 604 -6.67 27.28 -11.41
CA THR A 604 -7.39 26.91 -12.63
C THR A 604 -8.36 27.98 -13.12
N LEU A 605 -8.70 29.00 -12.32
CA LEU A 605 -9.64 30.05 -12.70
C LEU A 605 -9.12 31.45 -12.33
N ILE A 606 -8.54 32.11 -13.33
CA ILE A 606 -7.91 33.44 -13.22
C ILE A 606 -8.79 34.46 -13.94
N LEU A 607 -9.26 35.47 -13.22
CA LEU A 607 -10.12 36.54 -13.74
C LEU A 607 -9.49 37.89 -13.45
N ASN A 608 -9.15 38.63 -14.49
CA ASN A 608 -8.45 39.93 -14.40
C ASN A 608 -9.33 41.06 -14.92
N GLN A 609 -9.17 42.27 -14.37
CA GLN A 609 -9.93 43.44 -14.83
C GLN A 609 -9.24 44.11 -16.02
N ILE A 610 -10.03 44.49 -17.03
CA ILE A 610 -9.64 45.45 -18.08
C ILE A 610 -10.02 46.84 -17.60
N THR A 611 -9.02 47.70 -17.40
CA THR A 611 -9.21 49.13 -17.06
C THR A 611 -9.73 49.94 -18.24
#